data_AF-A0A2L1C9C2-F1
#
_entry.id   AF-A0A2L1C9C2-F1
#
_cell.length_a   1.000
_cell.length_b   1.000
_cell.length_c   1.000
_cell.angle_alpha   90.00
_cell.angle_beta   90.00
_cell.angle_gamma   90.00
#
_symmetry.space_group_name_H-M   'P 1'
#
loop_
_entity.id
_entity.type
_entity.pdbx_description
1 polymer ?
#
loop_
_entity_poly.entity_id
_entity_poly.type
_entity_poly.pdbx_seq_one_letter_code
_entity_poly.pdbx_strand_id
1 'polypeptide(L)'
;MDSNIDFENFGFTELSTKSSTISSEILRYFTTYCEGKKKGFDKLNPKEYTNLVFLTLMLIKLLKEEINDINLNEEQKRTFLVFQRYGYHELTGEYEKNYLKYSIWRKADFLKYSIDKYDIFLEEKNSGWKKIYAIPIPNYRHMDTIGAVILRVANKLGIFDF
;
A
#
# COMPACT_ATOMS: atom_id res chain seq x y z
N MET A 1 14.20 -25.08 6.93
CA MET A 1 13.25 -24.59 7.96
C MET A 1 12.39 -23.57 7.27
N ASP A 2 11.25 -24.04 6.78
CA ASP A 2 10.29 -23.24 6.04
C ASP A 2 9.63 -22.24 6.99
N SER A 3 10.09 -20.99 6.94
CA SER A 3 9.34 -19.88 7.51
C SER A 3 8.23 -19.54 6.52
N ASN A 4 7.16 -20.34 6.53
CA ASN A 4 5.85 -19.87 6.06
C ASN A 4 5.40 -18.78 7.05
N ILE A 5 5.90 -17.56 6.80
CA ILE A 5 5.32 -16.36 7.39
C ILE A 5 3.96 -16.25 6.73
N ASP A 6 2.94 -16.66 7.48
CA ASP A 6 1.55 -16.56 7.10
C ASP A 6 1.15 -15.07 7.09
N PHE A 7 1.42 -14.41 5.96
CA PHE A 7 1.13 -12.98 5.74
C PHE A 7 -0.37 -12.67 5.83
N GLU A 8 -1.26 -13.66 5.70
CA GLU A 8 -2.69 -13.47 5.92
C GLU A 8 -2.99 -13.05 7.37
N ASN A 9 -2.18 -13.54 8.33
CA ASN A 9 -2.33 -13.26 9.74
C ASN A 9 -1.43 -12.13 10.27
N PHE A 10 -0.32 -11.81 9.60
CA PHE A 10 0.71 -10.94 10.20
C PHE A 10 0.45 -9.42 10.08
N GLY A 11 -0.64 -8.98 9.44
CA GLY A 11 -0.97 -7.56 9.32
C GLY A 11 -2.45 -7.20 9.41
N PHE A 12 -3.36 -8.13 9.10
CA PHE A 12 -4.79 -7.84 9.11
C PHE A 12 -5.41 -7.80 10.52
N THR A 13 -4.99 -8.71 11.40
CA THR A 13 -5.53 -8.81 12.78
C THR A 13 -5.03 -7.71 13.72
N GLU A 14 -3.83 -7.17 13.47
CA GLU A 14 -3.32 -6.01 14.23
C GLU A 14 -3.93 -4.68 13.74
N LEU A 15 -4.31 -4.59 12.46
CA LEU A 15 -4.86 -3.36 11.90
C LEU A 15 -6.37 -3.23 12.12
N SER A 16 -7.18 -4.28 11.94
CA SER A 16 -8.61 -4.20 12.27
C SER A 16 -8.88 -4.84 13.63
N THR A 17 -9.21 -4.04 14.63
CA THR A 17 -9.83 -4.60 15.83
C THR A 17 -11.17 -5.19 15.43
N LYS A 18 -11.55 -6.34 16.01
CA LYS A 18 -12.86 -7.00 15.79
C LYS A 18 -14.09 -6.11 16.10
N SER A 19 -13.89 -4.86 16.52
CA SER A 19 -14.90 -3.88 16.90
C SER A 19 -14.92 -2.61 16.02
N SER A 20 -14.04 -2.49 15.02
CA SER A 20 -13.98 -1.30 14.16
C SER A 20 -15.13 -1.27 13.15
N THR A 21 -15.83 -0.14 13.05
CA THR A 21 -16.83 0.09 12.00
C THR A 21 -16.14 0.51 10.70
N ILE A 22 -16.73 0.20 9.55
CA ILE A 22 -16.20 0.61 8.22
C ILE A 22 -15.88 2.12 8.18
N SER A 23 -16.73 2.96 8.78
CA SER A 23 -16.50 4.40 8.87
C SER A 23 -15.22 4.76 9.63
N SER A 24 -14.92 4.07 10.73
CA SER A 24 -13.68 4.30 11.50
C SER A 24 -12.43 3.94 10.71
N GLU A 25 -12.49 2.88 9.91
CA GLU A 25 -11.40 2.44 9.04
C GLU A 25 -11.16 3.40 7.87
N ILE A 26 -12.23 3.91 7.28
CA ILE A 26 -12.17 4.95 6.25
C ILE A 26 -11.57 6.25 6.82
N LEU A 27 -11.98 6.68 8.02
CA LEU A 27 -11.41 7.86 8.67
C LEU A 27 -9.92 7.69 8.98
N ARG A 28 -9.51 6.52 9.47
CA ARG A 28 -8.11 6.18 9.75
C ARG A 28 -7.26 6.24 8.47
N TYR A 29 -7.76 5.64 7.39
CA TYR A 29 -7.13 5.72 6.08
C TYR A 29 -6.99 7.18 5.63
N PHE A 30 -8.06 7.97 5.65
CA PHE A 30 -8.02 9.35 5.15
C PHE A 30 -7.16 10.28 6.00
N THR A 31 -7.02 10.02 7.30
CA THR A 31 -6.06 10.74 8.15
C THR A 31 -4.63 10.52 7.64
N THR A 32 -4.24 9.25 7.46
CA THR A 32 -2.89 8.88 6.97
C THR A 32 -2.67 9.33 5.52
N TYR A 33 -3.67 9.15 4.67
CA TYR A 33 -3.63 9.54 3.26
C TYR A 33 -3.46 11.04 3.09
N CYS A 34 -4.22 11.85 3.84
CA CYS A 34 -4.12 13.32 3.76
C CYS A 34 -2.77 13.83 4.25
N GLU A 35 -2.20 13.24 5.29
CA GLU A 35 -0.83 13.54 5.72
C GLU A 35 0.20 13.20 4.63
N GLY A 36 0.06 12.01 4.01
CA GLY A 36 0.87 11.59 2.88
C GLY A 36 0.78 12.53 1.68
N LYS A 37 -0.45 12.93 1.33
CA LYS A 37 -0.70 13.86 0.23
C LYS A 37 -0.10 15.24 0.48
N LYS A 38 -0.21 15.76 1.71
CA LYS A 38 0.40 17.06 2.10
C LYS A 38 1.93 17.03 2.01
N LYS A 39 2.55 15.93 2.43
CA LYS A 39 4.02 15.76 2.36
C LYS A 39 4.51 15.49 0.93
N GLY A 40 3.70 14.79 0.13
CA GLY A 40 4.11 14.12 -1.11
C GLY A 40 4.42 12.66 -0.81
N PHE A 41 3.75 11.73 -1.50
CA PHE A 41 3.86 10.29 -1.20
C PHE A 41 5.28 9.75 -1.39
N ASP A 42 6.03 10.29 -2.35
CA ASP A 42 7.43 9.98 -2.64
C ASP A 42 8.41 10.48 -1.56
N LYS A 43 7.95 11.40 -0.69
CA LYS A 43 8.74 11.95 0.43
C LYS A 43 8.45 11.28 1.76
N LEU A 44 7.47 10.36 1.80
CA LEU A 44 7.21 9.56 2.99
C LEU A 44 8.40 8.65 3.28
N ASN A 45 8.72 8.48 4.56
CA ASN A 45 9.73 7.49 4.92
C ASN A 45 9.19 6.07 4.60
N PRO A 46 10.08 5.07 4.42
CA PRO A 46 9.67 3.74 3.99
C PRO A 46 8.58 3.09 4.85
N LYS A 47 8.61 3.28 6.16
CA LYS A 47 7.59 2.72 7.07
C LYS A 47 6.25 3.42 6.91
N GLU A 48 6.24 4.75 6.85
CA GLU A 48 5.03 5.55 6.62
C GLU A 48 4.34 5.13 5.32
N TYR A 49 5.10 5.00 4.23
CA TYR A 49 4.52 4.62 2.95
C TYR A 49 4.00 3.19 2.93
N THR A 50 4.77 2.23 3.44
CA THR A 50 4.32 0.84 3.53
C THR A 50 3.07 0.71 4.39
N ASN A 51 2.95 1.47 5.49
CA ASN A 51 1.73 1.53 6.29
C ASN A 51 0.53 2.06 5.48
N LEU A 52 0.72 3.14 4.71
CA LEU A 52 -0.33 3.68 3.84
C LEU A 52 -0.76 2.67 2.77
N VAL A 53 0.18 1.93 2.17
CA VAL A 53 -0.12 0.84 1.23
C VAL A 53 -0.98 -0.24 1.92
N PHE A 54 -0.62 -0.68 3.12
CA PHE A 54 -1.39 -1.68 3.85
C PHE A 54 -2.81 -1.20 4.21
N LEU A 55 -2.96 0.03 4.68
CA LEU A 55 -4.29 0.62 4.91
C LEU A 55 -5.12 0.69 3.62
N THR A 56 -4.49 0.99 2.49
CA THR A 56 -5.15 1.01 1.17
C THR A 56 -5.68 -0.38 0.79
N LEU A 57 -4.86 -1.42 0.96
CA LEU A 57 -5.23 -2.80 0.63
C LEU A 57 -6.34 -3.31 1.54
N MET A 58 -6.28 -2.97 2.83
CA MET A 58 -7.32 -3.28 3.78
C MET A 58 -8.66 -2.65 3.37
N LEU A 59 -8.68 -1.36 2.99
CA LEU A 59 -9.92 -0.75 2.50
C LEU A 59 -10.41 -1.35 1.19
N ILE A 60 -9.52 -1.68 0.25
CA ILE A 60 -9.92 -2.37 -0.99
C ILE A 60 -10.59 -3.71 -0.69
N LYS A 61 -10.08 -4.45 0.30
CA LYS A 61 -10.67 -5.72 0.73
C LYS A 61 -12.04 -5.51 1.40
N LEU A 62 -12.15 -4.52 2.28
CA LEU A 62 -13.38 -4.21 3.01
C LEU A 62 -14.48 -3.66 2.11
N LEU A 63 -14.13 -2.84 1.12
CA LEU A 63 -15.06 -2.08 0.28
C LEU A 63 -15.19 -2.68 -1.13
N LYS A 64 -14.88 -3.98 -1.29
CA LYS A 64 -14.76 -4.61 -2.62
C LYS A 64 -16.07 -4.50 -3.41
N GLU A 65 -17.20 -4.73 -2.74
CA GLU A 65 -18.52 -4.69 -3.38
C GLU A 65 -18.87 -3.24 -3.80
N GLU A 66 -18.67 -2.29 -2.90
CA GLU A 66 -18.95 -0.88 -3.14
C GLU A 66 -18.05 -0.26 -4.21
N ILE A 67 -16.79 -0.70 -4.31
CA ILE A 67 -15.87 -0.30 -5.38
C ILE A 67 -16.35 -0.86 -6.73
N ASN A 68 -16.83 -2.10 -6.77
CA ASN A 68 -17.34 -2.70 -8.02
C ASN A 68 -18.63 -2.04 -8.52
N ASP A 69 -19.41 -1.45 -7.60
CA ASP A 69 -20.64 -0.75 -7.94
C ASP A 69 -20.45 0.67 -8.49
N ILE A 70 -19.25 1.26 -8.38
CA ILE A 70 -18.98 2.59 -8.92
C ILE A 70 -18.38 2.51 -10.32
N ASN A 71 -18.79 3.40 -11.22
CA ASN A 71 -18.21 3.46 -12.55
C ASN A 71 -16.78 4.03 -12.48
N LEU A 72 -15.79 3.19 -12.74
CA LEU A 72 -14.37 3.57 -12.78
C LEU A 72 -13.95 3.93 -14.21
N ASN A 73 -13.20 5.01 -14.36
CA ASN A 73 -12.54 5.29 -15.64
C ASN A 73 -11.36 4.32 -15.87
N GLU A 74 -10.78 4.32 -17.07
CA GLU A 74 -9.71 3.37 -17.43
C GLU A 74 -8.45 3.50 -16.56
N GLU A 75 -8.13 4.71 -16.09
CA GLU A 75 -7.00 4.91 -15.19
C GLU A 75 -7.28 4.31 -13.81
N GLN A 76 -8.46 4.58 -13.25
CA GLN A 76 -8.93 4.04 -11.99
C GLN A 76 -8.99 2.51 -12.02
N LYS A 77 -9.49 1.91 -13.11
CA LYS A 77 -9.51 0.45 -13.29
C LYS A 77 -8.10 -0.14 -13.26
N ARG A 78 -7.16 0.46 -14.00
CA ARG A 78 -5.75 0.01 -14.02
C ARG A 78 -5.11 0.12 -12.64
N THR A 79 -5.26 1.26 -11.97
CA THR A 79 -4.72 1.46 -10.62
C THR A 79 -5.36 0.50 -9.62
N PHE A 80 -6.67 0.32 -9.64
CA PHE A 80 -7.37 -0.63 -8.79
C PHE A 80 -6.85 -2.07 -9.01
N LEU A 81 -6.65 -2.47 -10.27
CA LEU A 81 -6.11 -3.78 -10.61
C LEU A 81 -4.69 -4.00 -10.06
N VAL A 82 -3.83 -2.97 -10.07
CA VAL A 82 -2.47 -3.04 -9.48
C VAL A 82 -2.56 -3.40 -7.99
N PHE A 83 -3.39 -2.69 -7.23
CA PHE A 83 -3.55 -2.95 -5.79
C PHE A 83 -4.28 -4.27 -5.52
N GLN A 84 -5.30 -4.60 -6.31
CA GLN A 84 -6.05 -5.85 -6.17
C GLN A 84 -5.13 -7.06 -6.37
N ARG A 85 -4.36 -7.09 -7.46
CA ARG A 85 -3.39 -8.16 -7.73
C ARG A 85 -2.32 -8.23 -6.66
N TYR A 86 -1.79 -7.08 -6.25
CA TYR A 86 -0.81 -7.02 -5.16
C TYR A 86 -1.35 -7.60 -3.85
N GLY A 87 -2.61 -7.34 -3.51
CA GLY A 87 -3.29 -7.92 -2.35
C GLY A 87 -3.45 -9.45 -2.42
N TYR A 88 -3.39 -10.04 -3.63
CA TYR A 88 -3.35 -11.49 -3.86
C TYR A 88 -1.93 -12.02 -4.08
N HIS A 89 -0.89 -11.25 -3.73
CA HIS A 89 0.52 -11.59 -3.96
C HIS A 89 0.89 -11.78 -5.44
N GLU A 90 0.09 -11.20 -6.35
CA GLU A 90 0.34 -11.20 -7.78
C GLU A 90 0.77 -9.81 -8.26
N LEU A 91 1.50 -9.77 -9.37
CA LEU A 91 1.92 -8.51 -9.99
C LEU A 91 1.29 -8.37 -11.37
N THR A 92 0.90 -7.14 -11.70
CA THR A 92 0.52 -6.76 -13.06
C THR A 92 1.75 -6.36 -13.87
N GLY A 93 1.67 -6.45 -15.21
CA GLY A 93 2.77 -6.03 -16.10
C GLY A 93 3.14 -4.55 -15.95
N GLU A 94 4.12 -4.08 -16.73
CA GLU A 94 4.73 -2.73 -16.58
C GLU A 94 5.33 -2.52 -15.17
N TYR A 95 6.20 -3.44 -14.72
CA TYR A 95 6.65 -3.49 -13.32
C TYR A 95 7.30 -2.20 -12.80
N GLU A 96 8.18 -1.58 -13.58
CA GLU A 96 8.85 -0.32 -13.22
C GLU A 96 7.89 0.85 -13.02
N LYS A 97 6.83 0.81 -13.81
CA LYS A 97 5.70 1.70 -13.73
C LYS A 97 4.95 1.39 -12.43
N ASN A 98 4.52 0.16 -12.22
CA ASN A 98 3.49 -0.18 -11.25
C ASN A 98 4.00 -0.39 -9.83
N TYR A 99 5.27 -0.71 -9.67
CA TYR A 99 5.84 -1.11 -8.39
C TYR A 99 7.14 -0.37 -8.08
N LEU A 100 7.48 -0.40 -6.80
CA LEU A 100 8.75 0.02 -6.22
C LEU A 100 9.30 -1.17 -5.43
N LYS A 101 10.59 -1.13 -5.07
CA LYS A 101 11.22 -2.12 -4.20
C LYS A 101 11.29 -1.58 -2.79
N TYR A 102 10.50 -2.12 -1.88
CA TYR A 102 10.72 -1.94 -0.45
C TYR A 102 11.75 -2.95 0.03
N SER A 103 12.71 -2.53 0.85
CA SER A 103 13.71 -3.45 1.38
C SER A 103 14.17 -3.09 2.79
N ILE A 104 14.56 -4.14 3.51
CA ILE A 104 15.07 -4.09 4.88
C ILE A 104 16.50 -4.59 4.87
N TRP A 105 17.39 -3.81 5.45
CA TRP A 105 18.82 -4.05 5.49
C TRP A 105 19.33 -4.01 6.92
N ARG A 106 20.39 -4.77 7.20
CA ARG A 106 21.05 -4.79 8.51
C ARG A 106 22.55 -4.56 8.39
N LYS A 107 23.09 -3.81 9.34
CA LYS A 107 24.53 -3.66 9.57
C LYS A 107 24.78 -3.59 11.07
N ALA A 108 25.46 -4.61 11.61
CA ALA A 108 25.57 -4.80 13.07
C ALA A 108 24.20 -4.73 13.76
N ASP A 109 23.99 -3.74 14.63
CA ASP A 109 22.74 -3.52 15.38
C ASP A 109 21.80 -2.49 14.73
N PHE A 110 22.14 -2.00 13.53
CA PHE A 110 21.33 -1.03 12.80
C PHE A 110 20.43 -1.71 11.75
N LEU A 111 19.17 -1.27 11.72
CA LEU A 111 18.23 -1.57 10.65
C LEU A 111 18.02 -0.35 9.77
N LYS A 112 18.07 -0.57 8.45
CA LYS A 112 17.76 0.44 7.44
C LYS A 112 16.59 -0.06 6.59
N TYR A 113 15.66 0.84 6.34
CA TYR A 113 14.54 0.62 5.43
C TYR A 113 14.75 1.50 4.21
N SER A 114 14.45 1.00 3.02
CA SER A 114 14.49 1.80 1.80
C SER A 114 13.32 1.48 0.89
N ILE A 115 12.92 2.48 0.11
CA ILE A 115 12.09 2.29 -1.07
C ILE A 115 12.88 2.80 -2.27
N ASP A 116 12.98 1.95 -3.27
CA ASP A 116 13.81 2.17 -4.45
C ASP A 116 12.98 1.95 -5.71
N LYS A 117 13.42 2.51 -6.84
CA LYS A 117 12.82 2.16 -8.13
C LYS A 117 12.96 0.66 -8.39
N TYR A 118 12.00 0.11 -9.13
CA TYR A 118 11.92 -1.32 -9.35
C TYR A 118 13.11 -1.90 -10.14
N ASP A 119 13.68 -1.14 -11.05
CA ASP A 119 14.81 -1.53 -11.92
C ASP A 119 16.17 -1.49 -11.20
N ILE A 120 16.27 -0.81 -10.06
CA ILE A 120 17.54 -0.65 -9.34
C ILE A 120 18.09 -2.00 -8.85
N PHE A 121 19.39 -2.20 -9.08
CA PHE A 121 20.16 -3.25 -8.47
C PHE A 121 20.49 -2.87 -7.02
N LEU A 122 19.85 -3.54 -6.08
CA LEU A 122 19.78 -3.12 -4.68
C LEU A 122 21.10 -3.27 -3.93
N GLU A 123 21.87 -4.30 -4.28
CA GLU A 123 23.12 -4.69 -3.65
C GLU A 123 24.22 -3.66 -3.88
N GLU A 124 24.32 -3.10 -5.08
CA GLU A 124 25.25 -2.01 -5.39
C GLU A 124 24.91 -0.75 -4.59
N LYS A 125 23.63 -0.37 -4.55
CA LYS A 125 23.16 0.81 -3.82
C LYS A 125 23.35 0.69 -2.30
N ASN A 126 23.36 -0.53 -1.77
CA ASN A 126 23.43 -0.81 -0.34
C ASN A 126 24.70 -1.61 0.04
N SER A 127 25.81 -1.34 -0.65
CA SER A 127 27.10 -1.96 -0.34
C SER A 127 27.46 -1.83 1.15
N GLY A 128 27.94 -2.92 1.74
CA GLY A 128 28.25 -3.00 3.17
C GLY A 128 27.05 -3.21 4.11
N TRP A 129 25.84 -3.43 3.57
CA TRP A 129 24.67 -3.87 4.31
C TRP A 129 24.24 -5.28 3.90
N LYS A 130 23.75 -6.06 4.86
CA LYS A 130 23.15 -7.38 4.59
C LYS A 130 21.65 -7.20 4.32
N LYS A 131 21.19 -7.59 3.14
CA LYS A 131 19.76 -7.64 2.81
C LYS A 131 19.06 -8.66 3.71
N ILE A 132 18.04 -8.23 4.44
CA ILE A 132 17.14 -9.12 5.20
C ILE A 132 15.97 -9.52 4.30
N TYR A 133 15.35 -8.54 3.67
CA TYR A 133 14.11 -8.73 2.93
C TYR A 133 13.96 -7.69 1.83
N ALA A 134 13.32 -8.05 0.73
CA ALA A 134 12.91 -7.11 -0.31
C ALA A 134 11.64 -7.60 -0.99
N ILE A 135 10.69 -6.70 -1.21
CA ILE A 135 9.43 -6.97 -1.92
C ILE A 135 9.08 -5.83 -2.88
N PRO A 136 8.35 -6.15 -3.97
CA PRO A 136 7.60 -5.14 -4.68
C PRO A 136 6.56 -4.51 -3.74
N ILE A 137 6.28 -3.22 -3.91
CA ILE A 137 5.12 -2.53 -3.33
C ILE A 137 4.51 -1.64 -4.41
N PRO A 138 3.19 -1.33 -4.39
CA PRO A 138 2.59 -0.38 -5.32
C PRO A 138 3.35 0.95 -5.37
N ASN A 139 3.41 1.55 -6.55
CA ASN A 139 4.15 2.79 -6.77
C ASN A 139 3.38 4.03 -6.27
N TYR A 140 4.09 5.00 -5.68
CA TYR A 140 3.55 6.28 -5.16
C TYR A 140 2.59 6.98 -6.12
N ARG A 141 2.88 6.92 -7.42
CA ARG A 141 2.09 7.56 -8.47
C ARG A 141 0.63 7.10 -8.53
N HIS A 142 0.34 5.91 -7.99
CA HIS A 142 -1.00 5.33 -7.99
C HIS A 142 -1.84 5.82 -6.80
N MET A 143 -1.22 6.47 -5.81
CA MET A 143 -1.88 6.83 -4.56
C MET A 143 -2.98 7.86 -4.75
N ASP A 144 -2.78 8.88 -5.59
CA ASP A 144 -3.84 9.86 -5.86
C ASP A 144 -5.06 9.21 -6.51
N THR A 145 -4.84 8.35 -7.51
CA THR A 145 -5.91 7.68 -8.24
C THR A 145 -6.66 6.70 -7.35
N ILE A 146 -5.97 5.88 -6.54
CA ILE A 146 -6.65 4.93 -5.64
C ILE A 146 -7.34 5.66 -4.47
N GLY A 147 -6.75 6.75 -3.96
CA GLY A 147 -7.38 7.57 -2.93
C GLY A 147 -8.67 8.23 -3.42
N ALA A 148 -8.71 8.66 -4.68
CA ALA A 148 -9.93 9.17 -5.32
C ALA A 148 -11.02 8.09 -5.47
N VAL A 149 -10.64 6.84 -5.79
CA VAL A 149 -11.58 5.71 -5.83
C VAL A 149 -12.19 5.47 -4.45
N ILE A 150 -11.36 5.39 -3.41
CA ILE A 150 -11.82 5.17 -2.03
C ILE A 150 -12.71 6.34 -1.56
N LEU A 151 -12.38 7.59 -1.93
CA LEU A 151 -13.17 8.76 -1.56
C LEU A 151 -14.56 8.72 -2.19
N ARG A 152 -14.66 8.33 -3.46
CA ARG A 152 -15.95 8.18 -4.14
C ARG A 152 -16.82 7.13 -3.46
N VAL A 153 -16.23 6.03 -3.02
CA VAL A 153 -16.96 5.00 -2.25
C VAL A 153 -17.40 5.54 -0.88
N ALA A 154 -16.52 6.23 -0.16
CA ALA A 154 -16.86 6.83 1.13
C ALA A 154 -18.02 7.84 1.02
N ASN A 155 -18.05 8.65 -0.03
CA ASN A 155 -19.15 9.58 -0.30
C ASN A 155 -20.45 8.83 -0.64
N LYS A 156 -20.38 7.75 -1.45
CA LYS A 156 -21.55 6.91 -1.75
C LYS A 156 -22.14 6.28 -0.47
N LEU A 157 -21.29 5.95 0.49
CA LEU A 157 -21.67 5.41 1.79
C LEU A 157 -22.16 6.47 2.80
N GLY A 158 -22.16 7.76 2.45
CA GLY A 158 -22.56 8.85 3.36
C GLY A 158 -21.61 9.04 4.55
N ILE A 159 -20.33 8.67 4.39
CA ILE A 159 -19.33 8.80 5.46
C ILE A 159 -18.73 10.20 5.50
N PHE A 160 -18.59 10.82 4.32
CA PHE A 160 -18.26 12.22 4.19
C PHE A 160 -19.42 12.92 3.51
N ASP A 161 -20.16 13.72 4.29
CA ASP A 161 -21.16 14.62 3.76
C ASP A 161 -20.46 15.95 3.40
N PHE A 162 -20.48 16.30 2.11
CA PHE A 162 -20.07 17.60 1.59
C PHE A 162 -21.22 18.24 0.83
#